data_AF-A0A060BLX5-F1
#
_entry.id   AF-A0A060BLX5-F1
#
_cell.length_a   1.000
_cell.length_b   1.000
_cell.length_c   1.000
_cell.angle_alpha   90.00
_cell.angle_beta   90.00
_cell.angle_gamma   90.00
#
_symmetry.space_group_name_H-M   'P 1'
#
loop_
_entity.id
_entity.type
_entity.pdbx_description
1 polymer ?
#
loop_
_entity_poly.entity_id
_entity_poly.type
_entity_poly.pdbx_seq_one_letter_code
_entity_poly.pdbx_strand_id
1 'polypeptide(L)'
;SGRRRREADRSDRCGPQGQAVKQATAAKPKTYTPPAAEKSVAEVEKSDNGEEAPDATGIGKFRWPVRGAVIAGYGQNVEGARNTGIDISVPEGTPVKAAENGVVIYSGSGLKDLGNTVLVRHDDGTVTVYGNAAALNVKRGDKVTRGQVIANS
;
A
#
# COMPACT_ATOMS: atom_id res chain seq x y z
N SER A 1 48.41 55.59 41.31
CA SER A 1 47.36 55.19 40.35
C SER A 1 47.51 53.72 40.04
N GLY A 2 46.53 52.83 40.13
CA GLY A 2 45.13 52.94 40.48
C GLY A 2 44.52 51.53 40.60
N ARG A 3 43.70 51.35 41.65
CA ARG A 3 42.35 50.72 41.69
C ARG A 3 42.18 49.40 40.89
N ARG A 4 42.04 48.26 41.57
CA ARG A 4 40.82 47.67 42.20
C ARG A 4 40.00 46.77 41.26
N ARG A 5 39.75 45.54 41.77
CA ARG A 5 38.52 44.72 41.59
C ARG A 5 38.33 44.18 40.16
N ARG A 6 37.74 43.02 39.90
CA ARG A 6 36.79 42.21 40.66
C ARG A 6 36.69 40.86 39.95
N GLU A 7 36.52 39.81 40.73
CA GLU A 7 35.85 38.58 40.34
C GLU A 7 34.44 38.89 39.83
N ALA A 8 34.07 38.30 38.69
CA ALA A 8 32.69 38.27 38.18
C ALA A 8 32.54 37.12 37.18
N ASP A 9 31.98 36.03 37.69
CA ASP A 9 30.86 35.30 37.09
C ASP A 9 30.27 35.94 35.82
N ARG A 10 30.22 35.18 34.72
CA ARG A 10 29.23 35.36 33.66
C ARG A 10 28.95 34.05 32.95
N SER A 11 27.83 33.49 33.34
CA SER A 11 27.02 32.58 32.55
C SER A 11 26.50 33.31 31.31
N ASP A 12 26.76 32.76 30.12
CA ASP A 12 25.94 32.97 28.92
C ASP A 12 25.72 31.59 28.29
N ARG A 13 24.69 30.85 28.72
CA ARG A 13 23.30 30.98 28.22
C ARG A 13 23.25 31.02 26.69
N CYS A 14 23.48 29.87 26.06
CA CYS A 14 22.80 29.56 24.81
C CYS A 14 21.33 29.25 25.15
N GLY A 15 20.46 30.24 24.96
CA GLY A 15 19.02 30.12 25.07
C GLY A 15 18.36 29.65 23.76
N PRO A 16 17.05 29.32 23.81
CA PRO A 16 16.40 28.32 22.95
C PRO A 16 15.55 28.93 21.83
N GLN A 17 15.16 28.09 20.85
CA GLN A 17 13.83 28.00 20.19
C GLN A 17 13.97 27.08 18.95
N GLY A 18 13.39 25.87 18.97
CA GLY A 18 12.09 25.60 18.35
C GLY A 18 12.27 25.29 16.86
N GLN A 19 11.99 24.10 16.34
CA GLN A 19 10.64 23.54 16.31
C GLN A 19 10.66 22.00 16.26
N ALA A 20 9.63 21.46 16.90
CA ALA A 20 9.38 20.07 17.20
C ALA A 20 9.23 19.17 15.95
N VAL A 21 10.10 18.17 15.84
CA VAL A 21 9.73 16.90 15.22
C VAL A 21 8.84 16.15 16.22
N LYS A 22 7.52 16.29 16.07
CA LYS A 22 6.56 15.51 16.85
C LYS A 22 6.81 14.03 16.56
N GLN A 23 7.33 13.35 17.58
CA GLN A 23 7.49 11.92 17.66
C GLN A 23 6.12 11.25 17.47
N ALA A 24 5.98 10.50 16.38
CA ALA A 24 4.97 9.47 16.30
C ALA A 24 5.55 8.23 16.99
N THR A 25 5.10 8.01 18.23
CA THR A 25 5.48 6.86 19.07
C THR A 25 5.21 5.56 18.32
N ALA A 26 6.28 4.79 18.14
CA ALA A 26 6.27 3.46 17.55
C ALA A 26 5.36 2.51 18.35
N ALA A 27 4.19 2.20 17.80
CA ALA A 27 3.43 1.03 18.19
C ALA A 27 4.18 -0.20 17.67
N LYS A 28 4.68 -1.04 18.59
CA LYS A 28 5.39 -2.28 18.29
C LYS A 28 4.56 -3.16 17.34
N PRO A 29 5.07 -3.56 16.16
CA PRO A 29 4.37 -4.52 15.32
C PRO A 29 4.42 -5.89 15.99
N LYS A 30 3.25 -6.50 16.18
CA LYS A 30 3.13 -7.89 16.59
C LYS A 30 3.78 -8.77 15.54
N THR A 31 4.58 -9.73 15.99
CA THR A 31 5.32 -10.70 15.19
C THR A 31 4.41 -11.41 14.17
N TYR A 32 4.72 -11.21 12.90
CA TYR A 32 4.13 -11.90 11.76
C TYR A 32 4.72 -13.31 11.67
N THR A 33 3.88 -14.32 11.87
CA THR A 33 4.18 -15.69 11.47
C THR A 33 3.72 -15.84 10.02
N PRO A 34 4.63 -16.12 9.06
CA PRO A 34 4.24 -16.37 7.68
C PRO A 34 3.29 -17.58 7.61
N PRO A 35 2.08 -17.46 7.04
CA PRO A 35 1.33 -18.65 6.68
C PRO A 35 2.05 -19.32 5.51
N ALA A 36 2.48 -20.56 5.76
CA ALA A 36 2.98 -21.46 4.74
C ALA A 36 1.98 -21.58 3.57
N ALA A 37 2.57 -21.87 2.41
CA ALA A 37 2.01 -21.87 1.07
C ALA A 37 0.65 -22.59 0.93
N GLU A 38 -0.06 -22.24 -0.15
CA GLU A 38 -1.38 -22.72 -0.59
C GLU A 38 -2.57 -21.94 0.00
N LYS A 39 -2.70 -20.65 -0.34
CA LYS A 39 -3.98 -19.95 -0.14
C LYS A 39 -4.60 -19.61 -1.48
N SER A 40 -5.77 -20.18 -1.73
CA SER A 40 -6.70 -19.77 -2.78
C SER A 40 -7.35 -18.44 -2.39
N VAL A 41 -7.80 -17.67 -3.39
CA VAL A 41 -8.46 -16.36 -3.22
C VAL A 41 -9.60 -16.39 -2.19
N ALA A 42 -10.33 -17.52 -2.10
CA ALA A 42 -11.44 -17.73 -1.17
C ALA A 42 -11.02 -17.85 0.31
N GLU A 43 -9.78 -18.26 0.59
CA GLU A 43 -9.28 -18.40 1.96
C GLU A 43 -8.78 -17.06 2.54
N VAL A 44 -8.36 -16.15 1.66
CA VAL A 44 -7.93 -14.80 2.02
C VAL A 44 -9.10 -13.98 2.57
N GLU A 45 -10.30 -14.14 2.00
CA GLU A 45 -11.51 -13.43 2.42
C GLU A 45 -11.99 -13.85 3.83
N LYS A 46 -11.82 -15.12 4.21
CA LYS A 46 -12.26 -15.63 5.53
C LYS A 46 -11.39 -15.19 6.70
N SER A 47 -10.16 -14.74 6.46
CA SER A 47 -9.22 -14.35 7.52
C SER A 47 -9.28 -12.86 7.88
N ASP A 48 -10.22 -12.11 7.31
CA ASP A 48 -10.27 -10.67 7.48
C ASP A 48 -11.02 -10.26 8.75
N ASN A 49 -10.27 -10.19 9.85
CA ASN A 49 -10.74 -9.67 11.14
C ASN A 49 -10.87 -8.13 11.06
N GLY A 50 -12.03 -7.65 10.61
CA GLY A 50 -12.64 -6.41 11.11
C GLY A 50 -12.02 -5.06 10.72
N GLU A 51 -11.10 -4.98 9.77
CA GLU A 51 -10.60 -3.68 9.29
C GLU A 51 -11.59 -3.08 8.27
N GLU A 52 -12.41 -2.13 8.72
CA GLU A 52 -13.38 -1.44 7.88
C GLU A 52 -12.68 -0.69 6.73
N ALA A 53 -13.21 -0.91 5.52
CA ALA A 53 -12.76 -0.21 4.33
C ALA A 53 -13.09 1.28 4.44
N PRO A 54 -12.19 2.18 3.99
CA PRO A 54 -12.50 3.61 3.89
C PRO A 54 -13.67 3.84 2.91
N ASP A 55 -14.49 4.86 3.18
CA ASP A 55 -15.61 5.24 2.33
C ASP A 55 -15.18 5.45 0.87
N ALA A 56 -15.99 5.02 -0.09
CA ALA A 56 -15.75 5.30 -1.51
C ALA A 56 -15.75 6.80 -1.80
N THR A 57 -15.07 7.17 -2.88
CA THR A 57 -15.11 8.56 -3.38
C THR A 57 -16.50 9.01 -3.89
N GLY A 58 -17.52 8.15 -3.86
CA GLY A 58 -18.87 8.43 -4.39
C GLY A 58 -18.95 8.41 -5.91
N ILE A 59 -17.88 8.01 -6.60
CA ILE A 59 -17.81 7.94 -8.06
C ILE A 59 -18.04 6.49 -8.47
N GLY A 60 -19.23 6.19 -9.03
CA GLY A 60 -19.65 4.82 -9.36
C GLY A 60 -18.88 4.10 -10.48
N LYS A 61 -17.69 4.57 -10.85
CA LYS A 61 -16.81 3.93 -11.84
C LYS A 61 -15.40 3.84 -11.30
N PHE A 62 -14.87 2.62 -11.22
CA PHE A 62 -13.46 2.35 -10.93
C PHE A 62 -12.54 3.09 -11.92
N ARG A 63 -11.41 3.60 -11.42
CA ARG A 63 -10.36 4.16 -12.28
C ARG A 63 -9.49 3.06 -12.85
N TRP A 64 -9.06 3.25 -14.09
CA TRP A 64 -8.00 2.42 -14.67
C TRP A 64 -6.74 2.46 -13.79
N PRO A 65 -6.18 1.30 -13.42
CA PRO A 65 -5.03 1.23 -12.52
C PRO A 65 -3.72 1.67 -13.19
N VAL A 66 -3.62 1.47 -14.50
CA VAL A 66 -2.48 1.85 -15.34
C VAL A 66 -2.98 2.39 -16.69
N ARG A 67 -2.08 3.01 -17.45
CA ARG A 67 -2.32 3.40 -18.85
C ARG A 67 -1.44 2.56 -19.75
N GLY A 68 -2.05 1.66 -20.51
CA GLY A 68 -1.35 0.73 -21.39
C GLY A 68 -2.29 0.12 -22.43
N ALA A 69 -1.77 -0.76 -23.27
CA ALA A 69 -2.56 -1.47 -24.27
C ALA A 69 -3.21 -2.71 -23.65
N VAL A 70 -4.51 -2.90 -23.84
CA VAL A 70 -5.18 -4.14 -23.45
C VAL A 70 -4.78 -5.22 -24.46
N ILE A 71 -4.06 -6.24 -23.99
CA ILE A 71 -3.56 -7.34 -24.82
C ILE A 71 -4.42 -8.59 -24.70
N ALA A 72 -5.14 -8.74 -23.59
CA ALA A 72 -6.21 -9.71 -23.44
C ALA A 72 -7.33 -9.14 -22.57
N GLY A 73 -8.56 -9.34 -23.01
CA GLY A 73 -9.76 -8.95 -22.27
C GLY A 73 -10.37 -10.11 -21.52
N TYR A 74 -11.31 -9.78 -20.64
CA TYR A 74 -12.09 -10.77 -19.90
C TYR A 74 -12.78 -11.73 -20.86
N GLY A 75 -12.66 -13.02 -20.59
CA GLY A 75 -13.19 -14.05 -21.44
C GLY A 75 -12.48 -14.17 -22.79
N GLN A 76 -11.21 -13.79 -22.94
CA GLN A 76 -10.44 -14.22 -24.10
C GLN A 76 -9.75 -15.55 -23.80
N ASN A 77 -9.54 -16.38 -24.82
CA ASN A 77 -8.74 -17.60 -24.64
C ASN A 77 -7.26 -17.21 -24.73
N VAL A 78 -6.55 -17.34 -23.63
CA VAL A 78 -5.11 -17.07 -23.49
C VAL A 78 -4.46 -18.39 -23.13
N GLU A 79 -3.58 -18.89 -24.00
CA GLU A 79 -2.81 -20.14 -23.79
C GLU A 79 -3.68 -21.37 -23.42
N GLY A 80 -4.88 -21.47 -23.99
CA GLY A 80 -5.78 -22.60 -23.75
C GLY A 80 -6.67 -22.46 -22.51
N ALA A 81 -6.55 -21.38 -21.74
CA ALA A 81 -7.42 -21.03 -20.61
C ALA A 81 -8.24 -19.76 -20.89
N ARG A 82 -9.38 -19.62 -20.23
CA ARG A 82 -10.22 -18.42 -20.33
C ARG A 82 -9.68 -17.35 -19.38
N ASN A 83 -9.35 -16.16 -19.88
CA ASN A 83 -8.90 -15.06 -19.05
C ASN A 83 -10.03 -14.60 -18.11
N THR A 84 -9.76 -14.57 -16.81
CA THR A 84 -10.67 -14.15 -15.74
C THR A 84 -10.48 -12.68 -15.36
N GLY A 85 -9.57 -11.97 -16.02
CA GLY A 85 -9.27 -10.56 -15.82
C GLY A 85 -9.03 -9.81 -17.13
N ILE A 86 -8.28 -8.72 -17.05
CA ILE A 86 -7.85 -7.91 -18.20
C ILE A 86 -6.34 -7.77 -18.11
N ASP A 87 -5.64 -8.19 -19.16
CA ASP A 87 -4.19 -8.10 -19.25
C ASP A 87 -3.82 -6.81 -19.99
N ILE A 88 -3.01 -5.98 -19.34
CA ILE A 88 -2.62 -4.67 -19.83
C ILE A 88 -1.09 -4.64 -19.98
N SER A 89 -0.62 -4.43 -21.20
CA SER A 89 0.81 -4.25 -21.48
C SER A 89 1.25 -2.85 -21.11
N VAL A 90 2.31 -2.77 -20.28
CA VAL A 90 2.95 -1.55 -19.82
C VAL A 90 4.48 -1.73 -19.78
N PRO A 91 5.27 -0.65 -19.84
CA PRO A 91 6.71 -0.71 -19.57
C PRO A 91 7.00 -1.17 -18.14
N GLU A 92 8.14 -1.83 -17.94
CA GLU A 92 8.62 -2.18 -16.60
C GLU A 92 8.86 -0.93 -15.74
N GLY A 93 8.59 -1.05 -14.44
CA GLY A 93 8.56 0.03 -13.47
C GLY A 93 7.28 0.87 -13.48
N THR A 94 6.27 0.54 -14.28
CA THR A 94 5.06 1.38 -14.39
C THR A 94 4.28 1.38 -13.07
N PRO A 95 3.94 2.56 -12.51
CA PRO A 95 3.20 2.63 -11.25
C PRO A 95 1.76 2.15 -11.43
N VAL A 96 1.39 1.11 -10.68
CA VAL A 96 0.03 0.56 -10.59
C VAL A 96 -0.73 1.27 -9.47
N LYS A 97 -1.90 1.80 -9.79
CA LYS A 97 -2.71 2.61 -8.88
C LYS A 97 -3.97 1.89 -8.43
N ALA A 98 -4.37 2.11 -7.18
CA ALA A 98 -5.66 1.63 -6.68
C ALA A 98 -6.83 2.26 -7.46
N ALA A 99 -7.76 1.41 -7.88
CA ALA A 99 -8.90 1.81 -8.69
C ALA A 99 -9.94 2.64 -7.91
N GLU A 100 -10.06 2.40 -6.60
CA GLU A 100 -10.93 3.09 -5.64
C GLU A 100 -10.35 2.98 -4.21
N ASN A 101 -10.91 3.72 -3.26
CA ASN A 101 -10.59 3.61 -1.83
C ASN A 101 -10.85 2.18 -1.32
N GLY A 102 -9.98 1.65 -0.45
CA GLY A 102 -10.16 0.31 0.10
C GLY A 102 -9.11 -0.09 1.13
N VAL A 103 -9.17 -1.35 1.58
CA VAL A 103 -8.20 -1.98 2.48
C VAL A 103 -7.51 -3.12 1.75
N VAL A 104 -6.19 -3.20 1.87
CA VAL A 104 -5.40 -4.29 1.31
C VAL A 104 -5.64 -5.56 2.14
N ILE A 105 -6.30 -6.54 1.55
CA ILE A 105 -6.56 -7.84 2.20
C ILE A 105 -5.48 -8.88 1.87
N TYR A 106 -4.66 -8.63 0.84
CA TYR A 106 -3.51 -9.45 0.48
C TYR A 106 -2.43 -8.63 -0.20
N SER A 107 -1.17 -8.92 0.11
CA SER A 107 0.00 -8.40 -0.60
C SER A 107 1.11 -9.45 -0.49
N GLY A 108 1.52 -10.04 -1.61
CA GLY A 108 2.57 -11.05 -1.65
C GLY A 108 2.64 -11.84 -2.96
N SER A 109 3.51 -12.85 -3.00
CA SER A 109 3.78 -13.68 -4.18
C SER A 109 3.33 -15.14 -4.04
N GLY A 110 2.45 -15.41 -3.07
CA GLY A 110 2.00 -16.76 -2.72
C GLY A 110 0.91 -17.32 -3.66
N LEU A 111 0.38 -16.49 -4.57
CA LEU A 111 -0.59 -16.89 -5.59
C LEU A 111 0.17 -17.26 -6.87
N LYS A 112 0.40 -18.56 -7.07
CA LYS A 112 1.33 -19.08 -8.09
C LYS A 112 1.03 -18.58 -9.51
N ASP A 113 -0.25 -18.46 -9.86
CA ASP A 113 -0.68 -18.06 -11.21
C ASP A 113 -0.79 -16.53 -11.39
N LEU A 114 -0.65 -15.75 -10.32
CA LEU A 114 -0.78 -14.29 -10.33
C LEU A 114 0.54 -13.56 -9.96
N GLY A 115 1.58 -14.29 -9.58
CA GLY A 115 2.86 -13.70 -9.17
C GLY A 115 2.72 -12.74 -7.99
N ASN A 116 3.47 -11.63 -8.00
CA ASN A 116 3.30 -10.58 -7.01
C ASN A 116 1.92 -9.94 -7.18
N THR A 117 1.08 -10.08 -6.16
CA THR A 117 -0.33 -9.74 -6.21
C THR A 117 -0.74 -8.88 -5.03
N VAL A 118 -1.63 -7.91 -5.28
CA VAL A 118 -2.33 -7.12 -4.27
C VAL A 118 -3.84 -7.31 -4.45
N LEU A 119 -4.55 -7.63 -3.36
CA LEU A 119 -6.02 -7.62 -3.34
C LEU A 119 -6.48 -6.48 -2.45
N VAL A 120 -7.40 -5.66 -2.95
CA VAL A 120 -8.00 -4.53 -2.24
C VAL A 120 -9.50 -4.76 -2.13
N ARG A 121 -10.02 -4.77 -0.91
CA ARG A 121 -11.46 -4.77 -0.63
C ARG A 121 -11.96 -3.33 -0.51
N HIS A 122 -13.07 -3.04 -1.19
CA HIS A 122 -13.73 -1.74 -1.19
C HIS A 122 -14.90 -1.71 -0.20
N ASP A 123 -15.46 -0.51 0.02
CA ASP A 123 -16.57 -0.29 0.96
C ASP A 123 -17.88 -0.98 0.54
N ASP A 124 -18.11 -1.11 -0.76
CA ASP A 124 -19.24 -1.83 -1.36
C ASP A 124 -19.12 -3.37 -1.29
N GLY A 125 -18.03 -3.87 -0.69
CA GLY A 125 -17.73 -5.29 -0.56
C GLY A 125 -17.08 -5.91 -1.80
N THR A 126 -16.85 -5.15 -2.87
CA THR A 126 -16.12 -5.66 -4.04
C THR A 126 -14.63 -5.77 -3.76
N VAL A 127 -13.96 -6.67 -4.50
CA VAL A 127 -12.52 -6.88 -4.40
C VAL A 127 -11.87 -6.66 -5.75
N THR A 128 -10.86 -5.79 -5.81
CA THR A 128 -10.00 -5.64 -6.98
C THR A 128 -8.69 -6.40 -6.80
N VAL A 129 -8.25 -7.06 -7.88
CA VAL A 129 -7.04 -7.90 -7.90
C VAL A 129 -6.04 -7.29 -8.88
N TYR A 130 -4.82 -7.07 -8.41
CA TYR A 130 -3.70 -6.57 -9.22
C TYR A 130 -2.57 -7.61 -9.17
N GLY A 131 -2.38 -8.36 -10.25
CA GLY A 131 -1.36 -9.41 -10.35
C GLY A 131 -0.20 -9.02 -11.25
N ASN A 132 0.80 -9.91 -11.31
CA ASN A 132 1.99 -9.83 -12.16
C ASN A 132 2.82 -8.54 -11.98
N ALA A 133 2.82 -7.98 -10.77
CA ALA A 133 3.64 -6.82 -10.46
C ALA A 133 5.14 -7.19 -10.36
N ALA A 134 6.03 -6.27 -10.69
CA ALA A 134 7.46 -6.40 -10.41
C ALA A 134 7.77 -6.20 -8.91
N ALA A 135 7.11 -5.24 -8.25
CA ALA A 135 7.30 -4.93 -6.84
C ALA A 135 6.01 -4.44 -6.16
N LEU A 136 5.89 -4.69 -4.85
CA LEU A 136 4.74 -4.31 -4.03
C LEU A 136 5.11 -3.18 -3.05
N ASN A 137 4.28 -2.14 -2.98
CA ASN A 137 4.52 -0.96 -2.13
C ASN A 137 3.63 -0.92 -0.88
N VAL A 138 2.72 -1.88 -0.73
CA VAL A 138 1.72 -1.94 0.34
C VAL A 138 1.74 -3.29 1.03
N LYS A 139 1.20 -3.34 2.24
CA LYS A 139 1.07 -4.55 3.07
C LYS A 139 -0.39 -4.83 3.38
N ARG A 140 -0.68 -6.08 3.77
CA ARG A 140 -2.02 -6.42 4.28
C ARG A 140 -2.37 -5.53 5.47
N GLY A 141 -3.60 -5.03 5.48
CA GLY A 141 -4.15 -4.10 6.47
C GLY A 141 -4.00 -2.63 6.08
N ASP A 142 -3.22 -2.29 5.05
CA ASP A 142 -3.04 -0.90 4.64
C ASP A 142 -4.34 -0.35 4.03
N LYS A 143 -4.74 0.84 4.48
CA LYS A 143 -5.79 1.63 3.83
C LYS A 143 -5.20 2.33 2.62
N VAL A 144 -5.82 2.13 1.46
CA VAL A 144 -5.42 2.75 0.20
C VAL A 144 -6.50 3.69 -0.29
N THR A 145 -6.07 4.78 -0.89
CA THR A 145 -6.96 5.76 -1.53
C THR A 145 -6.94 5.60 -3.04
N ARG A 146 -8.02 6.01 -3.69
CA ARG A 146 -8.14 6.01 -5.14
C ARG A 146 -6.98 6.75 -5.78
N GLY A 147 -6.27 6.08 -6.68
CA GLY A 147 -5.11 6.64 -7.37
C GLY A 147 -3.78 6.57 -6.62
N GLN A 148 -3.77 6.07 -5.38
CA GLN A 148 -2.56 5.76 -4.65
C GLN A 148 -1.78 4.65 -5.37
N VAL A 149 -0.46 4.79 -5.45
CA VAL A 149 0.41 3.76 -6.03
C VAL A 149 0.52 2.61 -5.03
N ILE A 150 0.17 1.40 -5.46
CA ILE A 150 0.16 0.19 -4.63
C ILE A 150 1.23 -0.82 -5.04
N ALA A 151 1.66 -0.77 -6.30
CA ALA A 151 2.67 -1.67 -6.85
C ALA A 151 3.35 -1.04 -8.07
N ASN A 152 4.42 -1.65 -8.53
CA ASN A 152 5.10 -1.32 -9.79
C ASN A 152 5.08 -2.59 -10.65
N SER A 153 4.69 -2.45 -11.93
CA SER A 153 4.68 -3.55 -12.91
C SER A 153 5.91 -3.52 -13.79
#